data_AF-A0A1B4F9V4-F1
#
_entry.id   AF-A0A1B4F9V4-F1
#
_cell.length_a   1.000
_cell.length_b   1.000
_cell.length_c   1.000
_cell.angle_alpha   90.00
_cell.angle_beta   90.00
_cell.angle_gamma   90.00
#
_symmetry.space_group_name_H-M   'P 1'
#
loop_
_entity.id
_entity.type
_entity.pdbx_description
1 polymer ?
#
loop_
_entity_poly.entity_id
_entity_poly.type
_entity_poly.pdbx_seq_one_letter_code
_entity_poly.pdbx_strand_id
1 'polypeptide(L)'
;MRASALLARLASLRRARAPRAAHTACTSRAPRLPSGAGVRAGKRTRAGNRAGARRERGVAIINALLVVALSAILVSGMLWRQQVQVRRIENQRLLAQAQWVARGALDWTRMVLRSEGDTAPGITYLGGIWAVPIAKTKLSDFLGRIGVTDAAEGADTYLSGSIEDAQAKFNLRNLVSSPAPGALQLNAAQVQTFQRLLSTLGLDQQLAKIVARHVRAGLKQSATRFQAAQLPGAASGVPIPLPDGGTESGGNFTDEPGLAGGEGRGPAPLMMTSVDSLLDVEGFTPEMVERLRPFVTVLPTVTPVNLNTAPAEVIAALVPGMSVSSAQALVSRRETVFFRNVGDVQLALRGAGAPNVSLESSQIDVTSSYFIVHGRIEHDRAVVDRTSLVYRDPTTHTTRIVRIRDQL
;
A
#
# COMPACT_ATOMS: atom_id res chain seq x y z
N MET A 1 -17.04 -24.31 -33.89
CA MET A 1 -17.43 -23.36 -34.98
C MET A 1 -17.90 -22.05 -34.36
N ARG A 2 -17.93 -20.94 -35.13
CA ARG A 2 -18.47 -19.62 -34.77
C ARG A 2 -17.81 -18.85 -33.60
N ALA A 3 -16.59 -18.34 -33.82
CA ALA A 3 -16.06 -17.16 -33.08
C ALA A 3 -15.01 -16.34 -33.86
N SER A 4 -14.86 -16.52 -35.18
CA SER A 4 -13.66 -16.11 -35.94
C SER A 4 -13.96 -15.14 -37.10
N ALA A 5 -14.90 -14.20 -36.93
CA ALA A 5 -15.50 -13.48 -38.06
C ALA A 5 -15.81 -11.99 -37.82
N LEU A 6 -15.03 -11.27 -36.97
CA LEU A 6 -15.31 -9.85 -36.67
C LEU A 6 -14.12 -8.86 -36.74
N LEU A 7 -12.90 -9.30 -37.08
CA LEU A 7 -11.68 -8.46 -37.05
C LEU A 7 -10.99 -8.27 -38.42
N ALA A 8 -11.74 -8.42 -39.52
CA ALA A 8 -11.17 -8.43 -40.88
C ALA A 8 -11.80 -7.40 -41.86
N ARG A 9 -12.38 -6.28 -41.37
CA ARG A 9 -13.16 -5.38 -42.26
C ARG A 9 -13.21 -3.87 -41.96
N LEU A 10 -12.18 -3.30 -41.30
CA LEU A 10 -12.06 -1.83 -41.13
C LEU A 10 -10.70 -1.25 -41.57
N ALA A 11 -10.10 -1.82 -42.62
CA ALA A 11 -8.92 -1.28 -43.28
C ALA A 11 -9.18 -1.02 -44.78
N SER A 12 -9.79 0.12 -45.11
CA SER A 12 -9.71 0.79 -46.42
C SER A 12 -10.62 2.03 -46.48
N LEU A 13 -10.24 3.01 -47.34
CA LEU A 13 -10.95 4.26 -47.63
C LEU A 13 -11.00 5.26 -46.43
N ARG A 14 -10.94 6.58 -46.62
CA ARG A 14 -10.98 7.40 -47.85
C ARG A 14 -10.21 8.72 -47.64
N ARG A 15 -9.43 9.18 -48.63
CA ARG A 15 -8.98 10.59 -48.67
C ARG A 15 -10.17 11.49 -49.00
N ALA A 16 -10.30 12.63 -48.31
CA ALA A 16 -11.21 13.72 -48.64
C ALA A 16 -10.55 15.09 -48.33
N ARG A 17 -11.02 16.17 -48.97
CA ARG A 17 -10.30 17.45 -49.07
C ARG A 17 -11.29 18.62 -49.17
N ALA A 18 -11.28 19.55 -48.21
CA ALA A 18 -12.08 20.78 -48.20
C ALA A 18 -11.47 21.81 -47.20
N PRO A 19 -11.89 23.09 -47.20
CA PRO A 19 -11.72 24.01 -48.33
C PRO A 19 -11.08 25.35 -47.93
N ARG A 20 -10.81 26.23 -48.91
CA ARG A 20 -10.55 27.67 -48.67
C ARG A 20 -11.89 28.43 -48.56
N ALA A 21 -11.93 29.47 -47.73
CA ALA A 21 -12.92 30.55 -47.79
C ALA A 21 -12.18 31.90 -47.57
N ALA A 22 -12.82 33.03 -47.90
CA ALA A 22 -12.15 34.34 -47.94
C ALA A 22 -13.03 35.50 -47.43
N HIS A 23 -12.36 36.60 -47.07
CA HIS A 23 -12.83 37.98 -46.86
C HIS A 23 -14.32 38.27 -46.60
N THR A 24 -14.56 39.03 -45.52
CA THR A 24 -15.42 40.22 -45.59
C THR A 24 -14.90 41.28 -44.60
N ALA A 25 -15.27 42.55 -44.78
CA ALA A 25 -14.75 43.68 -44.01
C ALA A 25 -15.87 44.42 -43.25
N CYS A 26 -15.49 45.22 -42.24
CA CYS A 26 -16.37 46.21 -41.61
C CYS A 26 -15.55 47.46 -41.22
N THR A 27 -16.20 48.62 -41.15
CA THR A 27 -15.53 49.94 -41.17
C THR A 27 -16.18 50.97 -40.24
N SER A 28 -15.37 51.68 -39.44
CA SER A 28 -15.68 53.01 -38.86
C SER A 28 -14.49 53.50 -38.00
N ARG A 29 -14.42 54.77 -37.55
CA ARG A 29 -14.57 56.08 -38.23
C ARG A 29 -13.86 57.13 -37.34
N ALA A 30 -13.10 58.05 -37.92
CA ALA A 30 -12.32 59.08 -37.18
C ALA A 30 -13.15 60.32 -36.78
N PRO A 31 -12.57 61.23 -35.97
CA PRO A 31 -12.54 62.65 -36.39
C PRO A 31 -11.18 63.37 -36.24
N ARG A 32 -11.18 64.69 -36.55
CA ARG A 32 -10.08 65.67 -36.73
C ARG A 32 -10.54 67.05 -36.16
N LEU A 33 -9.75 68.11 -35.99
CA LEU A 33 -8.31 68.46 -36.24
C LEU A 33 -7.81 69.21 -34.95
N PRO A 34 -7.20 70.43 -34.86
CA PRO A 34 -6.28 71.25 -35.72
C PRO A 34 -4.80 70.77 -35.62
N SER A 35 -3.75 71.30 -36.26
CA SER A 35 -3.42 72.55 -37.01
C SER A 35 -2.75 73.70 -36.21
N GLY A 36 -1.56 74.11 -36.68
CA GLY A 36 -0.80 75.29 -36.23
C GLY A 36 0.38 75.54 -37.17
N ALA A 37 0.53 76.76 -37.68
CA ALA A 37 1.49 77.10 -38.74
C ALA A 37 2.49 78.17 -38.29
N GLY A 38 3.69 78.20 -38.89
CA GLY A 38 4.70 79.22 -38.60
C GLY A 38 5.92 79.15 -39.52
N VAL A 39 6.01 80.07 -40.47
CA VAL A 39 7.18 80.24 -41.36
C VAL A 39 7.98 81.47 -40.92
N ARG A 40 9.31 81.34 -40.79
CA ARG A 40 10.25 82.44 -41.08
C ARG A 40 11.68 81.96 -41.30
N ALA A 41 12.36 82.62 -42.23
CA ALA A 41 13.77 82.38 -42.53
C ALA A 41 14.70 83.26 -41.66
N GLY A 42 15.91 82.77 -41.39
CA GLY A 42 16.92 83.52 -40.64
C GLY A 42 18.33 82.98 -40.84
N LYS A 43 19.04 83.45 -41.87
CA LYS A 43 20.48 83.21 -42.00
C LYS A 43 21.23 83.98 -40.91
N ARG A 44 21.91 83.28 -40.00
CA ARG A 44 23.01 83.83 -39.20
C ARG A 44 24.19 82.88 -39.21
N THR A 45 25.33 83.38 -39.67
CA THR A 45 26.62 82.71 -39.64
C THR A 45 27.29 82.88 -38.28
N ARG A 46 27.82 81.80 -37.71
CA ARG A 46 29.05 81.81 -36.92
C ARG A 46 29.61 80.39 -36.82
N ALA A 47 30.93 80.27 -36.95
CA ALA A 47 31.62 79.03 -36.63
C ALA A 47 31.62 78.82 -35.11
N GLY A 48 31.34 77.59 -34.68
CA GLY A 48 31.33 77.22 -33.26
C GLY A 48 31.52 75.71 -33.13
N ASN A 49 32.69 75.32 -32.62
CA ASN A 49 33.12 73.96 -32.28
C ASN A 49 32.40 72.77 -32.95
N ARG A 50 33.14 72.09 -33.85
CA ARG A 50 33.05 70.62 -33.94
C ARG A 50 33.59 70.02 -32.63
N ALA A 51 32.82 70.09 -31.55
CA ALA A 51 33.06 69.30 -30.36
C ALA A 51 33.03 67.83 -30.80
N GLY A 52 34.20 67.19 -30.81
CA GLY A 52 34.37 65.93 -31.52
C GLY A 52 33.51 64.82 -30.92
N ALA A 53 32.76 64.12 -31.77
CA ALA A 53 32.10 62.87 -31.40
C ALA A 53 33.17 61.82 -31.04
N ARG A 54 33.63 61.82 -29.78
CA ARG A 54 34.70 60.99 -29.23
C ARG A 54 34.24 59.54 -29.06
N ARG A 55 34.02 58.86 -30.20
CA ARG A 55 34.04 57.40 -30.39
C ARG A 55 33.52 56.56 -29.20
N GLU A 56 32.21 56.58 -28.97
CA GLU A 56 31.51 55.62 -28.08
C GLU A 56 31.60 54.14 -28.55
N ARG A 57 32.35 53.86 -29.63
CA ARG A 57 32.57 52.53 -30.20
C ARG A 57 33.14 51.52 -29.20
N GLY A 58 33.86 51.97 -28.16
CA GLY A 58 34.31 51.09 -27.07
C GLY A 58 33.16 50.58 -26.20
N VAL A 59 32.30 51.49 -25.72
CA VAL A 59 31.14 51.16 -24.87
C VAL A 59 30.13 50.29 -25.60
N ALA A 60 29.88 50.56 -26.88
CA ALA A 60 29.01 49.74 -27.72
C ALA A 60 29.49 48.27 -27.82
N ILE A 61 30.80 48.04 -27.96
CA ILE A 61 31.39 46.69 -28.02
C ILE A 61 31.32 46.00 -26.65
N ILE A 62 31.60 46.71 -25.56
CA ILE A 62 31.50 46.17 -24.19
C ILE A 62 30.06 45.74 -23.90
N ASN A 63 29.07 46.57 -24.23
CA ASN A 63 27.66 46.25 -24.04
C ASN A 63 27.21 45.06 -24.91
N ALA A 64 27.68 44.98 -26.17
CA ALA A 64 27.38 43.84 -27.04
C ALA A 64 27.96 42.52 -26.48
N LEU A 65 29.22 42.53 -26.01
CA LEU A 65 29.86 41.37 -25.39
C LEU A 65 29.17 40.97 -24.07
N LEU A 66 28.75 41.95 -23.24
CA LEU A 66 28.00 41.71 -22.01
C LEU A 66 26.66 41.02 -22.29
N VAL A 67 25.90 41.51 -23.27
CA VAL A 67 24.60 40.92 -23.65
C VAL A 67 24.79 39.50 -24.19
N VAL A 68 25.78 39.26 -25.05
CA VAL A 68 26.08 37.91 -25.56
C VAL A 68 26.49 36.95 -24.44
N ALA A 69 27.35 37.38 -23.51
CA ALA A 69 27.77 36.56 -22.37
C ALA A 69 26.59 36.23 -21.43
N LEU A 70 25.75 37.21 -21.12
CA LEU A 70 24.57 37.03 -20.28
C LEU A 70 23.54 36.11 -20.95
N SER A 71 23.31 36.26 -22.26
CA SER A 71 22.47 35.35 -23.04
C SER A 71 23.02 33.92 -23.05
N ALA A 72 24.33 33.73 -23.21
CA ALA A 72 24.96 32.41 -23.17
C ALA A 72 24.81 31.72 -21.80
N ILE A 73 24.96 32.48 -20.69
CA ILE A 73 24.75 31.97 -19.33
C ILE A 73 23.29 31.54 -19.12
N LEU A 74 22.31 32.36 -19.55
CA LEU A 74 20.89 32.02 -19.46
C LEU A 74 20.52 30.76 -20.27
N VAL A 75 21.01 30.65 -21.51
CA VAL A 75 20.77 29.48 -22.37
C VAL A 75 21.42 28.22 -21.78
N SER A 76 22.65 28.31 -21.29
CA SER A 76 23.33 27.19 -20.60
C SER A 76 22.55 26.71 -19.38
N GLY A 77 22.10 27.64 -18.52
CA GLY A 77 21.26 27.34 -17.36
C GLY A 77 19.90 26.74 -17.72
N MET A 78 19.31 27.12 -18.86
CA MET A 78 18.07 26.52 -19.37
C MET A 78 18.28 25.09 -19.88
N LEU A 79 19.33 24.85 -20.68
CA LEU A 79 19.66 23.52 -21.22
C LEU A 79 19.96 22.51 -20.09
N TRP A 80 20.67 22.93 -19.03
CA TRP A 80 20.90 22.09 -17.85
C TRP A 80 19.57 21.70 -17.16
N ARG A 81 18.67 22.66 -16.93
CA ARG A 81 17.34 22.39 -16.35
C ARG A 81 16.53 21.44 -17.22
N GLN A 82 16.58 21.59 -18.54
CA GLN A 82 15.91 20.70 -19.49
C GLN A 82 16.44 19.26 -19.41
N GLN A 83 17.76 19.06 -19.35
CA GLN A 83 18.37 17.73 -19.18
C GLN A 83 17.96 17.06 -17.86
N VAL A 84 17.92 17.83 -16.76
CA VAL A 84 17.46 17.33 -15.45
C VAL A 84 15.98 16.96 -15.48
N GLN A 85 15.13 17.75 -16.14
CA GLN A 85 13.70 17.42 -16.33
C GLN A 85 13.50 16.14 -17.13
N VAL A 86 14.22 15.96 -18.25
CA VAL A 86 14.15 14.73 -19.07
C VAL A 86 14.51 13.49 -18.25
N ARG A 87 15.63 13.52 -17.49
CA ARG A 87 16.04 12.40 -16.63
C ARG A 87 15.00 12.08 -15.53
N ARG A 88 14.34 13.10 -14.97
CA ARG A 88 13.27 12.90 -13.98
C ARG A 88 12.04 12.21 -14.60
N ILE A 89 11.61 12.67 -15.78
CA ILE A 89 10.47 12.10 -16.51
C ILE A 89 10.78 10.64 -16.92
N GLU A 90 12.00 10.35 -17.36
CA GLU A 90 12.46 9.00 -17.68
C GLU A 90 12.40 8.07 -16.47
N ASN A 91 12.94 8.47 -15.31
CA ASN A 91 12.84 7.70 -14.07
C ASN A 91 11.39 7.49 -13.62
N GLN A 92 10.53 8.51 -13.71
CA GLN A 92 9.11 8.40 -13.37
C GLN A 92 8.36 7.45 -14.31
N ARG A 93 8.72 7.42 -15.60
CA ARG A 93 8.18 6.48 -16.59
C ARG A 93 8.57 5.04 -16.25
N LEU A 94 9.86 4.77 -15.99
CA LEU A 94 10.34 3.43 -15.66
C LEU A 94 9.71 2.89 -14.35
N LEU A 95 9.62 3.72 -13.32
CA LEU A 95 8.93 3.35 -12.07
C LEU A 95 7.44 3.05 -12.30
N ALA A 96 6.74 3.88 -13.10
CA ALA A 96 5.35 3.64 -13.44
C ALA A 96 5.16 2.32 -14.23
N GLN A 97 6.07 2.00 -15.16
CA GLN A 97 6.07 0.73 -15.89
C GLN A 97 6.26 -0.46 -14.94
N ALA A 98 7.24 -0.40 -14.04
CA ALA A 98 7.43 -1.43 -13.00
C ALA A 98 6.18 -1.58 -12.11
N GLN A 99 5.53 -0.48 -11.70
CA GLN A 99 4.29 -0.50 -10.92
C GLN A 99 3.06 -1.04 -11.68
N TRP A 100 3.05 -0.99 -13.02
CA TRP A 100 2.03 -1.65 -13.85
C TRP A 100 2.29 -3.15 -13.94
N VAL A 101 3.52 -3.59 -14.17
CA VAL A 101 3.91 -5.01 -14.14
C VAL A 101 3.62 -5.62 -12.76
N ALA A 102 3.94 -4.91 -11.68
CA ALA A 102 3.65 -5.31 -10.29
C ALA A 102 2.14 -5.35 -9.94
N ARG A 103 1.26 -4.80 -10.80
CA ARG A 103 -0.20 -4.99 -10.70
C ARG A 103 -0.65 -6.22 -11.48
N GLY A 104 -0.20 -6.37 -12.73
CA GLY A 104 -0.50 -7.56 -13.55
C GLY A 104 -0.02 -8.87 -12.90
N ALA A 105 1.17 -8.88 -12.29
CA ALA A 105 1.68 -10.02 -11.54
C ALA A 105 0.79 -10.36 -10.32
N LEU A 106 0.27 -9.35 -9.61
CA LEU A 106 -0.64 -9.56 -8.48
C LEU A 106 -2.00 -10.11 -8.94
N ASP A 107 -2.54 -9.63 -10.06
CA ASP A 107 -3.79 -10.15 -10.64
C ASP A 107 -3.65 -11.58 -11.18
N TRP A 108 -2.48 -11.94 -11.73
CA TRP A 108 -2.16 -13.34 -12.02
C TRP A 108 -2.08 -14.20 -10.75
N THR A 109 -1.39 -13.73 -9.69
CA THR A 109 -1.36 -14.45 -8.40
C THR A 109 -2.77 -14.62 -7.81
N ARG A 110 -3.65 -13.63 -7.99
CA ARG A 110 -5.07 -13.69 -7.59
C ARG A 110 -5.87 -14.71 -8.39
N MET A 111 -5.47 -15.03 -9.62
CA MET A 111 -6.00 -16.14 -10.42
C MET A 111 -5.45 -17.50 -9.96
N VAL A 112 -4.15 -17.61 -9.67
CA VAL A 112 -3.53 -18.84 -9.13
C VAL A 112 -4.17 -19.25 -7.80
N LEU A 113 -4.29 -18.32 -6.84
CA LEU A 113 -4.91 -18.59 -5.53
C LEU A 113 -6.37 -19.03 -5.64
N ARG A 114 -7.11 -18.52 -6.65
CA ARG A 114 -8.46 -18.97 -6.97
C ARG A 114 -8.44 -20.40 -7.53
N SER A 115 -7.64 -20.65 -8.57
CA SER A 115 -7.51 -21.94 -9.22
C SER A 115 -7.10 -23.05 -8.24
N GLU A 116 -6.26 -22.73 -7.27
CA GLU A 116 -5.88 -23.63 -6.17
C GLU A 116 -7.09 -23.99 -5.30
N GLY A 117 -7.95 -23.02 -4.96
CA GLY A 117 -9.17 -23.27 -4.18
C GLY A 117 -10.18 -24.12 -4.97
N ASP A 118 -10.34 -23.83 -6.26
CA ASP A 118 -11.18 -24.60 -7.18
C ASP A 118 -10.64 -26.05 -7.38
N THR A 119 -9.34 -26.29 -7.18
CA THR A 119 -8.68 -27.62 -7.35
C THR A 119 -8.57 -28.42 -6.05
N ALA A 120 -8.33 -27.76 -4.92
CA ALA A 120 -8.13 -28.36 -3.59
C ALA A 120 -9.10 -27.74 -2.56
N PRO A 121 -10.44 -27.87 -2.75
CA PRO A 121 -11.43 -27.23 -1.90
C PRO A 121 -11.31 -27.71 -0.44
N GLY A 122 -11.34 -26.76 0.49
CA GLY A 122 -11.32 -27.02 1.93
C GLY A 122 -9.95 -27.37 2.55
N ILE A 123 -8.84 -27.35 1.79
CA ILE A 123 -7.48 -27.63 2.31
C ILE A 123 -6.50 -26.57 1.78
N THR A 124 -5.46 -26.23 2.53
CA THR A 124 -4.34 -25.40 2.05
C THR A 124 -3.03 -25.86 2.69
N TYR A 125 -2.03 -26.23 1.88
CA TYR A 125 -0.83 -26.96 2.29
C TYR A 125 0.38 -26.58 1.41
N LEU A 126 1.61 -26.83 1.89
CA LEU A 126 2.86 -26.41 1.22
C LEU A 126 3.12 -27.07 -0.15
N GLY A 127 2.42 -28.14 -0.50
CA GLY A 127 2.56 -28.81 -1.81
C GLY A 127 1.72 -28.19 -2.93
N GLY A 128 0.89 -27.18 -2.62
CA GLY A 128 0.08 -26.47 -3.62
C GLY A 128 0.89 -25.60 -4.56
N ILE A 129 0.36 -25.33 -5.77
CA ILE A 129 1.11 -24.62 -6.84
C ILE A 129 1.48 -23.20 -6.41
N TRP A 130 0.65 -22.58 -5.58
CA TRP A 130 0.86 -21.26 -4.97
C TRP A 130 2.12 -21.17 -4.09
N ALA A 131 2.55 -22.26 -3.45
CA ALA A 131 3.62 -22.24 -2.46
C ALA A 131 5.03 -22.25 -3.07
N VAL A 132 5.15 -22.55 -4.37
CA VAL A 132 6.44 -22.61 -5.07
C VAL A 132 6.95 -21.19 -5.35
N PRO A 133 8.12 -20.78 -4.82
CA PRO A 133 8.64 -19.44 -5.02
C PRO A 133 9.11 -19.23 -6.46
N ILE A 134 8.78 -18.06 -7.02
CA ILE A 134 9.21 -17.64 -8.35
C ILE A 134 10.59 -16.98 -8.22
N ALA A 135 11.63 -17.73 -8.56
CA ALA A 135 12.98 -17.20 -8.71
C ALA A 135 13.03 -16.12 -9.82
N LYS A 136 14.10 -15.30 -9.81
CA LYS A 136 14.30 -14.21 -10.77
C LYS A 136 14.30 -14.74 -12.21
N THR A 137 13.21 -14.46 -12.93
CA THR A 137 12.93 -14.92 -14.29
C THR A 137 12.59 -13.73 -15.18
N LYS A 138 12.88 -13.79 -16.49
CA LYS A 138 12.45 -12.71 -17.39
C LYS A 138 10.94 -12.75 -17.59
N LEU A 139 10.34 -11.56 -17.69
CA LEU A 139 8.93 -11.40 -17.96
C LEU A 139 8.52 -12.02 -19.30
N SER A 140 9.40 -12.01 -20.32
CA SER A 140 9.22 -12.73 -21.58
C SER A 140 8.94 -14.22 -21.36
N ASP A 141 9.77 -14.87 -20.55
CA ASP A 141 9.76 -16.31 -20.34
C ASP A 141 8.54 -16.71 -19.49
N PHE A 142 8.18 -15.86 -18.53
CA PHE A 142 6.97 -15.97 -17.74
C PHE A 142 5.70 -15.81 -18.59
N LEU A 143 5.65 -14.79 -19.46
CA LEU A 143 4.52 -14.53 -20.36
C LEU A 143 4.35 -15.66 -21.39
N GLY A 144 5.45 -16.18 -21.94
CA GLY A 144 5.44 -17.37 -22.80
C GLY A 144 4.88 -18.62 -22.09
N ARG A 145 5.24 -18.86 -20.83
CA ARG A 145 4.70 -19.97 -20.01
C ARG A 145 3.20 -19.87 -19.75
N ILE A 146 2.62 -18.67 -19.74
CA ILE A 146 1.16 -18.46 -19.62
C ILE A 146 0.46 -18.25 -20.97
N GLY A 147 1.13 -18.53 -22.09
CA GLY A 147 0.55 -18.53 -23.43
C GLY A 147 0.45 -17.17 -24.12
N VAL A 148 1.13 -16.13 -23.62
CA VAL A 148 1.17 -14.79 -24.23
C VAL A 148 2.38 -14.70 -25.17
N THR A 149 2.16 -14.98 -26.46
CA THR A 149 3.22 -15.03 -27.50
C THR A 149 3.78 -13.67 -27.89
N ASP A 150 2.96 -12.62 -27.84
CA ASP A 150 3.25 -11.35 -28.51
C ASP A 150 4.16 -10.42 -27.68
N ALA A 151 4.61 -10.88 -26.52
CA ALA A 151 5.42 -10.12 -25.56
C ALA A 151 6.95 -10.23 -25.79
N ALA A 152 7.38 -10.70 -26.97
CA ALA A 152 8.78 -10.97 -27.27
C ALA A 152 9.66 -9.70 -27.40
N GLU A 153 9.09 -8.56 -27.76
CA GLU A 153 9.80 -7.28 -27.95
C GLU A 153 9.58 -6.33 -26.76
N GLY A 154 10.18 -6.67 -25.60
CA GLY A 154 10.08 -5.89 -24.37
C GLY A 154 11.43 -5.74 -23.65
N ALA A 155 11.66 -4.57 -23.03
CA ALA A 155 12.89 -4.29 -22.29
C ALA A 155 13.13 -5.26 -21.13
N ASP A 156 14.41 -5.45 -20.75
CA ASP A 156 14.83 -6.35 -19.68
C ASP A 156 14.06 -6.11 -18.37
N THR A 157 13.09 -6.99 -18.14
CA THR A 157 12.15 -6.95 -17.03
C THR A 157 12.18 -8.30 -16.34
N TYR A 158 12.49 -8.31 -15.05
CA TYR A 158 12.57 -9.51 -14.25
C TYR A 158 11.47 -9.52 -13.20
N LEU A 159 10.84 -10.68 -13.04
CA LEU A 159 9.86 -10.99 -12.01
C LEU A 159 10.49 -11.97 -11.02
N SER A 160 10.28 -11.74 -9.74
CA SER A 160 10.51 -12.71 -8.66
C SER A 160 9.48 -12.51 -7.55
N GLY A 161 9.25 -13.53 -6.73
CA GLY A 161 8.31 -13.43 -5.63
C GLY A 161 8.00 -14.76 -4.94
N SER A 162 7.21 -14.68 -3.89
CA SER A 162 6.70 -15.81 -3.13
C SER A 162 5.31 -15.52 -2.60
N ILE A 163 4.57 -16.57 -2.26
CA ILE A 163 3.28 -16.47 -1.58
C ILE A 163 3.41 -17.19 -0.24
N GLU A 164 3.09 -16.49 0.84
CA GLU A 164 3.06 -17.01 2.19
C GLU A 164 1.60 -17.14 2.65
N ASP A 165 1.26 -18.23 3.34
CA ASP A 165 -0.02 -18.36 4.02
C ASP A 165 -0.03 -17.47 5.26
N ALA A 166 -0.91 -16.46 5.29
CA ALA A 166 -0.97 -15.54 6.40
C ALA A 166 -1.57 -16.20 7.67
N GLN A 167 -2.37 -17.25 7.52
CA GLN A 167 -2.95 -18.03 8.61
C GLN A 167 -2.03 -19.14 9.12
N ALA A 168 -0.83 -19.32 8.54
CA ALA A 168 0.25 -20.06 9.20
C ALA A 168 0.69 -19.40 10.52
N LYS A 169 0.52 -18.07 10.65
CA LYS A 169 1.03 -17.25 11.74
C LYS A 169 -0.03 -16.95 12.79
N PHE A 170 0.41 -16.74 14.03
CA PHE A 170 -0.47 -16.30 15.11
C PHE A 170 -1.02 -14.90 14.83
N ASN A 171 -2.33 -14.79 14.62
CA ASN A 171 -3.00 -13.52 14.32
C ASN A 171 -3.30 -12.73 15.61
N LEU A 172 -2.63 -11.59 15.82
CA LEU A 172 -2.85 -10.73 16.99
C LEU A 172 -4.30 -10.25 17.14
N ARG A 173 -5.08 -10.21 16.05
CA ARG A 173 -6.51 -9.90 16.09
C ARG A 173 -7.29 -10.90 16.95
N ASN A 174 -6.82 -12.13 17.12
CA ASN A 174 -7.44 -13.18 17.94
C ASN A 174 -7.40 -12.90 19.45
N LEU A 175 -6.52 -12.00 19.91
CA LEU A 175 -6.42 -11.61 21.33
C LEU A 175 -7.70 -10.92 21.85
N VAL A 176 -8.58 -10.44 20.95
CA VAL A 176 -9.79 -9.69 21.27
C VAL A 176 -11.02 -10.33 20.62
N SER A 177 -11.90 -10.92 21.42
CA SER A 177 -13.21 -11.42 20.98
C SER A 177 -14.24 -10.30 20.92
N SER A 178 -15.29 -10.49 20.13
CA SER A 178 -16.47 -9.61 20.10
C SER A 178 -17.75 -10.48 20.16
N PRO A 179 -18.05 -11.11 21.30
CA PRO A 179 -19.21 -12.01 21.45
C PRO A 179 -20.57 -11.33 21.16
N ALA A 180 -20.63 -9.99 21.25
CA ALA A 180 -21.73 -9.18 20.77
C ALA A 180 -21.18 -7.91 20.06
N PRO A 181 -22.00 -7.21 19.24
CA PRO A 181 -21.63 -5.92 18.68
C PRO A 181 -21.21 -4.92 19.77
N GLY A 182 -20.08 -4.22 19.58
CA GLY A 182 -19.51 -3.28 20.56
C GLY A 182 -18.85 -3.92 21.80
N ALA A 183 -19.20 -5.15 22.16
CA ALA A 183 -18.71 -5.84 23.35
C ALA A 183 -17.30 -6.46 23.15
N LEU A 184 -16.28 -5.62 22.93
CA LEU A 184 -14.90 -6.05 22.74
C LEU A 184 -14.25 -6.53 24.07
N GLN A 185 -14.04 -7.84 24.18
CA GLN A 185 -13.48 -8.54 25.35
C GLN A 185 -12.10 -9.15 25.02
N LEU A 186 -11.31 -9.51 26.04
CA LEU A 186 -10.02 -10.18 25.84
C LEU A 186 -10.21 -11.70 25.82
N ASN A 187 -9.66 -12.39 24.81
CA ASN A 187 -9.73 -13.84 24.73
C ASN A 187 -8.59 -14.46 25.56
N ALA A 188 -8.90 -14.94 26.76
CA ALA A 188 -7.92 -15.48 27.70
C ALA A 188 -7.08 -16.65 27.13
N ALA A 189 -7.71 -17.56 26.37
CA ALA A 189 -7.00 -18.68 25.76
C ALA A 189 -6.00 -18.22 24.69
N GLN A 190 -6.40 -17.27 23.84
CA GLN A 190 -5.51 -16.69 22.82
C GLN A 190 -4.39 -15.85 23.43
N VAL A 191 -4.64 -15.16 24.56
CA VAL A 191 -3.59 -14.48 25.33
C VAL A 191 -2.59 -15.51 25.88
N GLN A 192 -3.04 -16.62 26.47
CA GLN A 192 -2.15 -17.68 26.95
C GLN A 192 -1.33 -18.34 25.82
N THR A 193 -1.92 -18.53 24.64
CA THR A 193 -1.18 -18.97 23.44
C THR A 193 -0.07 -18.00 23.08
N PHE A 194 -0.36 -16.69 23.06
CA PHE A 194 0.66 -15.69 22.76
C PHE A 194 1.73 -15.59 23.86
N GLN A 195 1.38 -15.78 25.14
CA GLN A 195 2.35 -15.88 26.23
C GLN A 195 3.30 -17.07 26.05
N ARG A 196 2.79 -18.24 25.64
CA ARG A 196 3.63 -19.40 25.31
C ARG A 196 4.56 -19.09 24.15
N LEU A 197 4.06 -18.49 23.05
CA LEU A 197 4.88 -18.09 21.90
C LEU A 197 6.02 -17.13 22.30
N LEU A 198 5.73 -16.11 23.11
CA LEU A 198 6.75 -15.19 23.62
C LEU A 198 7.81 -15.93 24.45
N SER A 199 7.38 -16.83 25.34
CA SER A 199 8.32 -17.63 26.16
C SER A 199 9.21 -18.56 25.33
N THR A 200 8.67 -19.17 24.26
CA THR A 200 9.43 -20.00 23.31
C THR A 200 10.52 -19.21 22.59
N LEU A 201 10.30 -17.90 22.36
CA LEU A 201 11.23 -17.00 21.68
C LEU A 201 12.16 -16.23 22.64
N GLY A 202 12.13 -16.57 23.94
CA GLY A 202 12.93 -15.91 24.98
C GLY A 202 12.50 -14.47 25.28
N LEU A 203 11.22 -14.14 25.06
CA LEU A 203 10.63 -12.82 25.30
C LEU A 203 9.72 -12.84 26.53
N ASP A 204 9.51 -11.68 27.16
CA ASP A 204 8.65 -11.57 28.35
C ASP A 204 7.17 -11.87 28.04
N GLN A 205 6.57 -12.71 28.89
CA GLN A 205 5.17 -13.13 28.81
C GLN A 205 4.19 -12.02 29.22
N GLN A 206 4.59 -10.99 29.97
CA GLN A 206 3.67 -9.90 30.35
C GLN A 206 3.28 -9.04 29.15
N LEU A 207 4.18 -8.91 28.16
CA LEU A 207 3.96 -8.18 26.90
C LEU A 207 2.67 -8.62 26.18
N ALA A 208 2.30 -9.91 26.22
CA ALA A 208 1.04 -10.41 25.63
C ALA A 208 -0.19 -9.68 26.18
N LYS A 209 -0.21 -9.36 27.47
CA LYS A 209 -1.29 -8.63 28.15
C LYS A 209 -1.22 -7.12 27.88
N ILE A 210 -0.07 -6.59 27.44
CA ILE A 210 0.07 -5.21 26.95
C ILE A 210 -0.50 -5.14 25.51
N VAL A 211 -0.02 -5.98 24.59
CA VAL A 211 -0.50 -6.07 23.20
C VAL A 211 -2.01 -6.32 23.16
N ALA A 212 -2.54 -7.27 23.94
CA ALA A 212 -3.99 -7.54 23.96
C ALA A 212 -4.82 -6.32 24.42
N ARG A 213 -4.32 -5.51 25.36
CA ARG A 213 -4.95 -4.24 25.75
C ARG A 213 -4.87 -3.19 24.64
N HIS A 214 -3.71 -3.06 23.98
CA HIS A 214 -3.48 -2.13 22.87
C HIS A 214 -4.41 -2.44 21.68
N VAL A 215 -4.44 -3.70 21.21
CA VAL A 215 -5.35 -4.19 20.14
C VAL A 215 -6.81 -3.86 20.49
N ARG A 216 -7.24 -4.12 21.74
CA ARG A 216 -8.61 -3.83 22.18
C ARG A 216 -8.92 -2.33 22.17
N ALA A 217 -7.95 -1.48 22.54
CA ALA A 217 -8.12 -0.03 22.54
C ALA A 217 -8.22 0.54 21.11
N GLY A 218 -7.33 0.14 20.20
CA GLY A 218 -7.38 0.55 18.79
C GLY A 218 -8.66 0.10 18.08
N LEU A 219 -9.14 -1.14 18.35
CA LEU A 219 -10.42 -1.62 17.83
C LEU A 219 -11.63 -0.84 18.38
N LYS A 220 -11.62 -0.48 19.67
CA LYS A 220 -12.67 0.39 20.24
C LYS A 220 -12.69 1.75 19.56
N GLN A 221 -11.53 2.37 19.37
CA GLN A 221 -11.41 3.68 18.73
C GLN A 221 -11.79 3.65 17.24
N SER A 222 -11.54 2.54 16.53
CA SER A 222 -12.02 2.39 15.14
C SER A 222 -13.54 2.27 15.06
N ALA A 223 -14.18 1.56 16.02
CA ALA A 223 -15.64 1.40 16.04
C ALA A 223 -16.36 2.72 16.35
N THR A 224 -15.93 3.43 17.41
CA THR A 224 -16.56 4.70 17.82
C THR A 224 -16.45 5.78 16.74
N ARG A 225 -15.36 5.82 15.96
CA ARG A 225 -15.18 6.76 14.84
C ARG A 225 -16.33 6.69 13.81
N PHE A 226 -16.89 5.51 13.55
CA PHE A 226 -18.01 5.36 12.59
C PHE A 226 -19.39 5.48 13.23
N GLN A 227 -19.48 5.41 14.56
CA GLN A 227 -20.73 5.65 15.30
C GLN A 227 -20.87 7.12 15.76
N ALA A 228 -19.79 7.91 15.69
CA ALA A 228 -19.76 9.35 15.96
C ALA A 228 -20.42 10.20 14.83
N ALA A 229 -21.63 9.79 14.42
CA ALA A 229 -22.55 10.55 13.58
C ALA A 229 -23.94 10.64 14.24
N GLN A 230 -23.95 10.75 15.57
CA GLN A 230 -25.16 11.00 16.36
C GLN A 230 -25.69 12.40 16.01
N LEU A 231 -26.67 12.46 15.11
CA LEU A 231 -27.33 13.71 14.71
C LEU A 231 -27.93 14.40 15.95
N PRO A 232 -27.68 15.71 16.18
CA PRO A 232 -28.30 16.45 17.27
C PRO A 232 -29.83 16.42 17.16
N GLY A 233 -30.51 15.75 18.08
CA GLY A 233 -31.98 15.65 18.12
C GLY A 233 -32.57 14.25 18.30
N ALA A 234 -31.78 13.18 18.19
CA ALA A 234 -32.25 11.80 18.40
C ALA A 234 -32.46 11.47 19.90
N ALA A 235 -33.58 11.92 20.48
CA ALA A 235 -33.92 11.72 21.89
C ALA A 235 -34.45 10.31 22.20
N SER A 236 -34.02 9.71 23.33
CA SER A 236 -34.66 8.56 24.01
C SER A 236 -34.07 8.30 25.41
N GLY A 237 -34.92 8.09 26.43
CA GLY A 237 -34.62 7.16 27.54
C GLY A 237 -33.78 7.63 28.74
N VAL A 238 -34.27 8.62 29.49
CA VAL A 238 -33.95 8.94 30.91
C VAL A 238 -34.16 7.71 31.85
N PRO A 239 -33.57 7.55 33.08
CA PRO A 239 -32.59 8.37 33.83
C PRO A 239 -31.31 7.63 34.34
N ILE A 240 -30.35 8.39 34.88
CA ILE A 240 -29.52 8.00 36.05
C ILE A 240 -29.49 9.21 37.02
N PRO A 241 -29.58 9.06 38.36
CA PRO A 241 -29.69 10.20 39.28
C PRO A 241 -28.38 10.98 39.50
N LEU A 242 -28.52 12.29 39.70
CA LEU A 242 -27.45 13.20 40.16
C LEU A 242 -27.53 13.41 41.68
N PRO A 243 -26.38 13.50 42.37
CA PRO A 243 -26.19 14.36 43.53
C PRO A 243 -25.52 15.70 43.13
N ASP A 244 -25.72 16.73 43.95
CA ASP A 244 -25.33 18.12 43.69
C ASP A 244 -23.85 18.41 43.42
N GLY A 245 -23.60 19.55 42.75
CA GLY A 245 -22.47 20.42 43.12
C GLY A 245 -21.71 21.10 41.97
N GLY A 246 -22.02 22.38 41.71
CA GLY A 246 -21.11 23.31 41.00
C GLY A 246 -21.62 23.83 39.65
N THR A 247 -21.73 25.15 39.55
CA THR A 247 -21.96 25.88 38.30
C THR A 247 -20.65 26.20 37.60
N GLU A 248 -20.62 26.13 36.27
CA GLU A 248 -20.33 27.33 35.47
C GLU A 248 -20.79 27.18 34.00
N SER A 249 -21.00 28.33 33.35
CA SER A 249 -21.42 28.43 31.94
C SER A 249 -20.35 29.19 31.17
N GLY A 250 -19.76 28.55 30.16
CA GLY A 250 -18.70 29.14 29.33
C GLY A 250 -18.72 28.55 27.93
N GLY A 251 -19.31 29.28 26.99
CA GLY A 251 -19.33 28.88 25.58
C GLY A 251 -17.97 29.12 24.93
N ASN A 252 -17.26 28.06 24.56
CA ASN A 252 -15.96 28.14 23.91
C ASN A 252 -15.97 27.33 22.59
N PHE A 253 -16.28 27.99 21.48
CA PHE A 253 -15.97 27.47 20.15
C PHE A 253 -14.49 27.76 19.89
N THR A 254 -13.62 26.78 20.15
CA THR A 254 -12.19 26.92 19.87
C THR A 254 -11.86 26.43 18.47
N ASP A 255 -11.07 27.20 17.71
CA ASP A 255 -10.44 26.78 16.45
C ASP A 255 -9.26 25.81 16.68
N GLU A 256 -9.30 25.02 17.76
CA GLU A 256 -8.28 24.02 18.07
C GLU A 256 -8.58 22.70 17.34
N PRO A 257 -7.56 22.05 16.72
CA PRO A 257 -7.74 20.79 15.99
C PRO A 257 -7.86 19.56 16.92
N GLY A 258 -8.64 19.65 18.00
CA GLY A 258 -9.01 18.53 18.88
C GLY A 258 -7.87 17.86 19.65
N LEU A 259 -6.72 18.52 19.80
CA LEU A 259 -5.53 17.97 20.47
C LEU A 259 -5.44 18.33 21.97
N ALA A 260 -6.07 19.42 22.42
CA ALA A 260 -6.18 19.78 23.83
C ALA A 260 -7.32 18.99 24.54
N GLY A 261 -7.22 17.66 24.52
CA GLY A 261 -8.13 16.79 25.28
C GLY A 261 -7.76 16.78 26.77
N GLY A 262 -8.75 17.00 27.64
CA GLY A 262 -8.57 17.08 29.09
C GLY A 262 -7.96 15.85 29.76
N GLU A 263 -7.57 16.04 31.03
CA GLU A 263 -6.74 15.13 31.84
C GLU A 263 -7.16 13.65 31.77
N GLY A 264 -6.17 12.77 31.60
CA GLY A 264 -6.34 11.31 31.64
C GLY A 264 -6.51 10.61 30.28
N ARG A 265 -6.63 11.34 29.16
CA ARG A 265 -6.66 10.76 27.80
C ARG A 265 -5.41 11.10 26.97
N GLY A 266 -4.34 10.34 27.20
CA GLY A 266 -3.26 10.22 26.21
C GLY A 266 -3.79 9.71 24.86
N PRO A 267 -3.06 9.92 23.74
CA PRO A 267 -3.53 9.59 22.41
C PRO A 267 -3.91 8.10 22.31
N ALA A 268 -5.17 7.83 22.03
CA ALA A 268 -5.68 6.46 21.95
C ALA A 268 -4.95 5.70 20.82
N PRO A 269 -4.43 4.49 21.08
CA PRO A 269 -3.58 3.78 20.13
C PRO A 269 -4.32 3.51 18.82
N LEU A 270 -3.60 3.58 17.71
CA LEU A 270 -4.14 3.29 16.39
C LEU A 270 -4.48 1.80 16.26
N MET A 271 -5.36 1.48 15.31
CA MET A 271 -5.62 0.08 14.95
C MET A 271 -4.38 -0.49 14.25
N MET A 272 -3.77 -1.53 14.84
CA MET A 272 -2.64 -2.24 14.24
C MET A 272 -2.99 -2.76 12.83
N THR A 273 -2.10 -2.56 11.85
CA THR A 273 -2.29 -3.03 10.44
C THR A 273 -1.18 -3.93 9.92
N SER A 274 -0.17 -4.18 10.74
CA SER A 274 0.96 -5.09 10.52
C SER A 274 1.66 -5.41 11.84
N VAL A 275 2.62 -6.33 11.78
CA VAL A 275 3.51 -6.69 12.91
C VAL A 275 4.33 -5.48 13.36
N ASP A 276 4.68 -4.57 12.44
CA ASP A 276 5.47 -3.36 12.74
C ASP A 276 4.78 -2.42 13.75
N SER A 277 3.44 -2.45 13.84
CA SER A 277 2.68 -1.72 14.88
C SER A 277 2.91 -2.25 16.30
N LEU A 278 3.70 -3.32 16.49
CA LEU A 278 4.21 -3.68 17.82
C LEU A 278 5.20 -2.63 18.36
N LEU A 279 5.85 -1.84 17.51
CA LEU A 279 6.70 -0.73 17.94
C LEU A 279 5.90 0.42 18.58
N ASP A 280 4.59 0.50 18.32
CA ASP A 280 3.65 1.40 19.00
C ASP A 280 3.24 0.87 20.40
N VAL A 281 3.76 -0.28 20.82
CA VAL A 281 3.45 -0.94 22.10
C VAL A 281 4.65 -0.84 23.05
N GLU A 282 4.39 -0.30 24.25
CA GLU A 282 5.36 -0.23 25.33
C GLU A 282 6.01 -1.60 25.61
N GLY A 283 7.35 -1.62 25.65
CA GLY A 283 8.15 -2.81 25.92
C GLY A 283 8.64 -3.59 24.69
N PHE A 284 8.37 -3.15 23.46
CA PHE A 284 8.91 -3.77 22.24
C PHE A 284 10.09 -2.98 21.66
N THR A 285 11.14 -3.70 21.26
CA THR A 285 12.26 -3.16 20.47
C THR A 285 12.21 -3.68 19.02
N PRO A 286 12.90 -3.04 18.05
CA PRO A 286 12.99 -3.53 16.67
C PRO A 286 13.46 -4.99 16.58
N GLU A 287 14.44 -5.38 17.38
CA GLU A 287 15.01 -6.73 17.40
C GLU A 287 13.99 -7.78 17.88
N MET A 288 13.10 -7.40 18.81
CA MET A 288 12.00 -8.25 19.28
C MET A 288 10.91 -8.40 18.20
N VAL A 289 10.63 -7.33 17.45
CA VAL A 289 9.65 -7.34 16.35
C VAL A 289 10.15 -8.20 15.19
N GLU A 290 11.43 -8.13 14.83
CA GLU A 290 12.01 -9.03 13.80
C GLU A 290 11.99 -10.50 14.23
N ARG A 291 12.27 -10.82 15.50
CA ARG A 291 12.11 -12.20 16.02
C ARG A 291 10.68 -12.72 15.96
N LEU A 292 9.68 -11.84 16.02
CA LEU A 292 8.24 -12.20 15.96
C LEU A 292 7.67 -12.21 14.53
N ARG A 293 8.28 -11.51 13.58
CA ARG A 293 7.86 -11.40 12.17
C ARG A 293 7.59 -12.74 11.45
N PRO A 294 8.34 -13.85 11.67
CA PRO A 294 8.01 -15.14 11.06
C PRO A 294 6.86 -15.91 11.78
N PHE A 295 6.49 -15.53 13.00
CA PHE A 295 5.51 -16.28 13.81
C PHE A 295 4.16 -15.58 13.99
N VAL A 296 4.11 -14.26 13.75
CA VAL A 296 2.98 -13.39 14.11
C VAL A 296 2.46 -12.63 12.88
N THR A 297 1.15 -12.39 12.82
CA THR A 297 0.49 -11.58 11.80
C THR A 297 -0.60 -10.68 12.39
N VAL A 298 -1.14 -9.77 11.58
CA VAL A 298 -2.30 -8.93 11.92
C VAL A 298 -3.28 -8.95 10.74
N LEU A 299 -4.41 -9.65 10.89
CA LEU A 299 -5.46 -9.74 9.87
C LEU A 299 -6.71 -8.94 10.30
N PRO A 300 -7.56 -8.50 9.36
CA PRO A 300 -8.73 -7.66 9.69
C PRO A 300 -9.77 -8.38 10.58
N THR A 301 -9.92 -9.69 10.38
CA THR A 301 -10.83 -10.56 11.12
C THR A 301 -10.06 -11.44 12.10
N VAL A 302 -10.76 -12.00 13.08
CA VAL A 302 -10.25 -13.19 13.79
C VAL A 302 -10.16 -14.36 12.80
N THR A 303 -9.18 -15.24 12.97
CA THR A 303 -8.93 -16.38 12.07
C THR A 303 -8.32 -17.55 12.83
N PRO A 304 -8.73 -18.80 12.56
CA PRO A 304 -7.98 -19.97 13.03
C PRO A 304 -6.60 -20.04 12.35
N VAL A 305 -5.67 -20.76 12.99
CA VAL A 305 -4.32 -21.03 12.48
C VAL A 305 -4.35 -22.32 11.64
N ASN A 306 -3.77 -22.28 10.44
CA ASN A 306 -3.69 -23.44 9.56
C ASN A 306 -2.53 -24.37 9.95
N LEU A 307 -2.83 -25.57 10.45
CA LEU A 307 -1.78 -26.49 10.91
C LEU A 307 -1.06 -27.24 9.78
N ASN A 308 -1.51 -27.12 8.53
CA ASN A 308 -0.74 -27.58 7.37
C ASN A 308 0.42 -26.64 7.00
N THR A 309 0.39 -25.38 7.44
CA THR A 309 1.38 -24.35 7.06
C THR A 309 2.12 -23.73 8.25
N ALA A 310 1.52 -23.70 9.46
CA ALA A 310 2.11 -23.07 10.64
C ALA A 310 3.51 -23.60 11.03
N PRO A 311 4.44 -22.75 11.50
CA PRO A 311 5.75 -23.18 12.02
C PRO A 311 5.63 -23.89 13.38
N ALA A 312 6.64 -24.67 13.76
CA ALA A 312 6.62 -25.52 14.96
C ALA A 312 6.42 -24.73 16.26
N GLU A 313 6.96 -23.53 16.35
CA GLU A 313 6.85 -22.61 17.49
C GLU A 313 5.41 -22.14 17.70
N VAL A 314 4.67 -21.88 16.61
CA VAL A 314 3.24 -21.51 16.67
C VAL A 314 2.39 -22.71 17.07
N ILE A 315 2.72 -23.91 16.60
CA ILE A 315 2.04 -25.16 16.97
C ILE A 315 2.27 -25.48 18.46
N ALA A 316 3.51 -25.41 18.94
CA ALA A 316 3.86 -25.61 20.36
C ALA A 316 3.26 -24.53 21.26
N ALA A 317 3.19 -23.28 20.80
CA ALA A 317 2.48 -22.21 21.51
C ALA A 317 0.96 -22.47 21.59
N LEU A 318 0.37 -23.07 20.57
CA LEU A 318 -1.08 -23.31 20.52
C LEU A 318 -1.51 -24.50 21.39
N VAL A 319 -0.73 -25.57 21.43
CA VAL A 319 -1.01 -26.80 22.20
C VAL A 319 -0.41 -26.70 23.63
N PRO A 320 -1.22 -26.61 24.70
CA PRO A 320 -0.69 -26.49 26.06
C PRO A 320 0.19 -27.68 26.44
N GLY A 321 1.43 -27.41 26.87
CA GLY A 321 2.40 -28.43 27.29
C GLY A 321 3.19 -29.10 26.17
N MET A 322 2.96 -28.77 24.90
CA MET A 322 3.75 -29.30 23.79
C MET A 322 5.12 -28.62 23.71
N SER A 323 6.18 -29.42 23.52
CA SER A 323 7.52 -28.92 23.22
C SER A 323 7.66 -28.56 21.72
N VAL A 324 8.60 -27.66 21.41
CA VAL A 324 8.96 -27.34 20.02
C VAL A 324 9.49 -28.59 19.29
N SER A 325 10.14 -29.53 19.99
CA SER A 325 10.60 -30.80 19.39
C SER A 325 9.44 -31.71 18.95
N SER A 326 8.38 -31.85 19.75
CA SER A 326 7.18 -32.60 19.34
C SER A 326 6.42 -31.90 18.22
N ALA A 327 6.37 -30.56 18.25
CA ALA A 327 5.78 -29.79 17.16
C ALA A 327 6.61 -29.91 15.85
N GLN A 328 7.94 -29.94 15.93
CA GLN A 328 8.80 -30.15 14.76
C GLN A 328 8.62 -31.56 14.16
N ALA A 329 8.45 -32.59 15.00
CA ALA A 329 8.11 -33.94 14.52
C ALA A 329 6.73 -33.97 13.80
N LEU A 330 5.76 -33.16 14.26
CA LEU A 330 4.49 -32.96 13.56
C LEU A 330 4.68 -32.26 12.20
N VAL A 331 5.53 -31.23 12.15
CA VAL A 331 5.88 -30.47 10.93
C VAL A 331 6.52 -31.38 9.88
N SER A 332 7.57 -32.14 10.24
CA SER A 332 8.21 -33.08 9.30
C SER A 332 7.30 -34.22 8.87
N ARG A 333 6.30 -34.60 9.69
CA ARG A 333 5.29 -35.60 9.27
C ARG A 333 4.35 -35.03 8.19
N ARG A 334 3.83 -33.81 8.36
CA ARG A 334 2.87 -33.22 7.40
C ARG A 334 3.45 -32.90 6.02
N GLU A 335 4.78 -32.79 5.91
CA GLU A 335 5.48 -32.66 4.62
C GLU A 335 5.25 -33.88 3.72
N THR A 336 5.00 -35.06 4.31
CA THR A 336 4.66 -36.29 3.58
C THR A 336 3.17 -36.61 3.58
N VAL A 337 2.47 -36.32 4.70
CA VAL A 337 1.03 -36.59 4.86
C VAL A 337 0.34 -35.39 5.52
N PHE A 338 -0.13 -34.45 4.71
CA PHE A 338 -0.88 -33.28 5.15
C PHE A 338 -2.25 -33.65 5.74
N PHE A 339 -2.77 -32.80 6.63
CA PHE A 339 -4.07 -32.97 7.28
C PHE A 339 -5.20 -32.54 6.34
N ARG A 340 -6.24 -33.35 6.21
CA ARG A 340 -7.42 -33.07 5.36
C ARG A 340 -8.57 -32.47 6.15
N ASN A 341 -8.58 -32.63 7.47
CA ASN A 341 -9.59 -32.08 8.38
C ASN A 341 -9.02 -31.90 9.80
N VAL A 342 -9.77 -31.20 10.66
CA VAL A 342 -9.39 -30.92 12.06
C VAL A 342 -9.33 -32.19 12.93
N GLY A 343 -10.05 -33.26 12.58
CA GLY A 343 -9.94 -34.57 13.24
C GLY A 343 -8.59 -35.26 13.00
N ASP A 344 -8.05 -35.18 11.79
CA ASP A 344 -6.70 -35.68 11.47
C ASP A 344 -5.65 -34.97 12.34
N VAL A 345 -5.79 -33.65 12.51
CA VAL A 345 -4.95 -32.83 13.38
C VAL A 345 -5.05 -33.30 14.83
N GLN A 346 -6.26 -33.45 15.38
CA GLN A 346 -6.45 -33.92 16.76
C GLN A 346 -5.87 -35.33 16.97
N LEU A 347 -6.01 -36.25 16.02
CA LEU A 347 -5.41 -37.59 16.08
C LEU A 347 -3.88 -37.52 16.06
N ALA A 348 -3.29 -36.68 15.21
CA ALA A 348 -1.84 -36.50 15.13
C ALA A 348 -1.26 -35.84 16.40
N LEU A 349 -1.95 -34.86 17.00
CA LEU A 349 -1.57 -34.22 18.26
C LEU A 349 -1.59 -35.19 19.45
N ARG A 350 -2.59 -36.08 19.52
CA ARG A 350 -2.62 -37.18 20.52
C ARG A 350 -1.40 -38.10 20.35
N GLY A 351 -1.06 -38.47 19.11
CA GLY A 351 0.13 -39.26 18.79
C GLY A 351 1.46 -38.54 19.06
N ALA A 352 1.50 -37.21 19.05
CA ALA A 352 2.67 -36.38 19.34
C ALA A 352 2.87 -36.09 20.85
N GLY A 353 2.12 -36.78 21.74
CA GLY A 353 2.27 -36.66 23.18
C GLY A 353 1.33 -35.64 23.86
N ALA A 354 0.32 -35.12 23.15
CA ALA A 354 -0.70 -34.22 23.72
C ALA A 354 -2.10 -34.88 23.81
N PRO A 355 -2.28 -35.97 24.58
CA PRO A 355 -3.51 -36.78 24.57
C PRO A 355 -4.76 -36.03 25.04
N ASN A 356 -4.59 -35.09 25.98
CA ASN A 356 -5.69 -34.42 26.68
C ASN A 356 -6.09 -33.06 26.07
N VAL A 357 -5.47 -32.65 24.95
CA VAL A 357 -5.74 -31.34 24.34
C VAL A 357 -6.82 -31.46 23.27
N SER A 358 -8.03 -30.99 23.61
CA SER A 358 -9.05 -30.65 22.61
C SER A 358 -8.83 -29.21 22.14
N LEU A 359 -8.51 -29.02 20.86
CA LEU A 359 -8.46 -27.70 20.24
C LEU A 359 -9.76 -27.42 19.49
N GLU A 360 -10.30 -26.22 19.72
CA GLU A 360 -11.53 -25.72 19.11
C GLU A 360 -11.32 -25.34 17.63
N SER A 361 -12.35 -25.49 16.80
CA SER A 361 -12.36 -25.02 15.40
C SER A 361 -12.29 -23.49 15.26
N SER A 362 -12.35 -22.75 16.38
CA SER A 362 -12.06 -21.31 16.44
C SER A 362 -10.57 -20.98 16.63
N GLN A 363 -9.73 -22.01 16.82
CA GLN A 363 -8.29 -21.89 17.06
C GLN A 363 -7.47 -22.52 15.93
N ILE A 364 -7.88 -23.69 15.42
CA ILE A 364 -7.20 -24.43 14.34
C ILE A 364 -8.08 -24.68 13.13
N ASP A 365 -7.44 -24.79 11.98
CA ASP A 365 -8.03 -25.16 10.69
C ASP A 365 -6.97 -25.90 9.83
N VAL A 366 -7.39 -26.39 8.66
CA VAL A 366 -6.56 -26.99 7.60
C VAL A 366 -6.65 -26.21 6.28
N THR A 367 -7.53 -25.20 6.19
CA THR A 367 -7.68 -24.28 5.05
C THR A 367 -7.26 -22.85 5.39
N SER A 368 -7.07 -22.02 4.37
CA SER A 368 -6.71 -20.60 4.54
C SER A 368 -7.39 -19.68 3.54
N SER A 369 -7.79 -18.53 4.06
CA SER A 369 -8.48 -17.45 3.35
C SER A 369 -7.59 -16.21 3.17
N TYR A 370 -6.46 -16.08 3.87
CA TYR A 370 -5.56 -14.93 3.76
C TYR A 370 -4.15 -15.34 3.34
N PHE A 371 -3.62 -14.65 2.33
CA PHE A 371 -2.30 -14.91 1.74
C PHE A 371 -1.51 -13.61 1.64
N ILE A 372 -0.22 -13.65 1.98
CA ILE A 372 0.72 -12.56 1.77
C ILE A 372 1.50 -12.85 0.49
N VAL A 373 1.42 -11.94 -0.48
CA VAL A 373 2.12 -12.03 -1.76
C VAL A 373 3.30 -11.05 -1.73
N HIS A 374 4.51 -11.58 -1.75
CA HIS A 374 5.74 -10.82 -1.95
C HIS A 374 6.10 -10.85 -3.45
N GLY A 375 6.23 -9.69 -4.08
CA GLY A 375 6.58 -9.56 -5.49
C GLY A 375 7.61 -8.46 -5.70
N ARG A 376 8.68 -8.79 -6.41
CA ARG A 376 9.77 -7.90 -6.78
C ARG A 376 9.86 -7.80 -8.29
N ILE A 377 9.65 -6.59 -8.81
CA ILE A 377 9.84 -6.26 -10.22
C ILE A 377 11.12 -5.45 -10.38
N GLU A 378 11.97 -5.87 -11.31
CA GLU A 378 13.13 -5.10 -11.75
C GLU A 378 12.95 -4.81 -13.26
N HIS A 379 12.85 -3.53 -13.65
CA HIS A 379 12.58 -3.10 -15.02
C HIS A 379 13.63 -2.05 -15.41
N ASP A 380 14.60 -2.44 -16.25
CA ASP A 380 15.84 -1.67 -16.44
C ASP A 380 16.46 -1.30 -15.07
N ARG A 381 16.55 -0.01 -14.73
CA ARG A 381 17.08 0.51 -13.46
C ARG A 381 16.03 0.79 -12.39
N ALA A 382 14.75 0.50 -12.65
CA ALA A 382 13.66 0.70 -11.68
C ALA A 382 13.34 -0.61 -10.95
N VAL A 383 13.37 -0.58 -9.61
CA VAL A 383 12.97 -1.70 -8.74
C VAL A 383 11.68 -1.32 -8.02
N VAL A 384 10.76 -2.29 -7.89
CA VAL A 384 9.54 -2.18 -7.08
C VAL A 384 9.38 -3.46 -6.27
N ASP A 385 9.65 -3.37 -4.97
CA ASP A 385 9.35 -4.41 -3.99
C ASP A 385 7.96 -4.15 -3.38
N ARG A 386 7.05 -5.12 -3.55
CA ARG A 386 5.63 -5.00 -3.16
C ARG A 386 5.20 -6.19 -2.30
N THR A 387 4.59 -5.90 -1.15
CA THR A 387 3.95 -6.89 -0.28
C THR A 387 2.44 -6.63 -0.21
N SER A 388 1.65 -7.57 -0.69
CA SER A 388 0.18 -7.46 -0.78
C SER A 388 -0.51 -8.52 0.08
N LEU A 389 -1.48 -8.12 0.91
CA LEU A 389 -2.39 -9.04 1.59
C LEU A 389 -3.60 -9.29 0.69
N VAL A 390 -3.80 -10.54 0.29
CA VAL A 390 -4.92 -11.02 -0.51
C VAL A 390 -5.84 -11.85 0.38
N TYR A 391 -7.15 -11.66 0.25
CA TYR A 391 -8.17 -12.57 0.79
C TYR A 391 -8.77 -13.38 -0.34
N ARG A 392 -8.85 -14.70 -0.16
CA ARG A 392 -9.62 -15.66 -0.95
C ARG A 392 -10.85 -16.05 -0.13
N ASP A 393 -12.03 -15.92 -0.73
CA ASP A 393 -13.26 -16.36 -0.10
C ASP A 393 -13.33 -17.90 -0.03
N PRO A 394 -13.66 -18.51 1.13
CA PRO A 394 -13.59 -19.95 1.32
C PRO A 394 -14.71 -20.74 0.63
N THR A 395 -15.77 -20.07 0.14
CA THR A 395 -16.93 -20.72 -0.49
C THR A 395 -16.99 -20.48 -2.00
N THR A 396 -16.60 -19.28 -2.45
CA THR A 396 -16.68 -18.86 -3.86
C THR A 396 -15.32 -18.81 -4.57
N HIS A 397 -14.23 -18.99 -3.80
CA HIS A 397 -12.83 -18.83 -4.21
C HIS A 397 -12.51 -17.47 -4.85
N THR A 398 -13.40 -16.49 -4.72
CA THR A 398 -13.19 -15.13 -5.23
C THR A 398 -12.10 -14.44 -4.42
N THR A 399 -11.16 -13.79 -5.12
CA THR A 399 -10.04 -13.11 -4.47
C THR A 399 -10.24 -11.60 -4.46
N ARG A 400 -9.93 -10.95 -3.33
CA ARG A 400 -9.89 -9.48 -3.16
C ARG A 400 -8.56 -9.05 -2.57
N ILE A 401 -8.07 -7.88 -2.96
CA ILE A 401 -6.90 -7.26 -2.33
C ILE A 401 -7.37 -6.57 -1.05
N VAL A 402 -6.69 -6.83 0.06
CA VAL A 402 -7.01 -6.27 1.40
C VAL A 402 -6.10 -5.10 1.73
N ARG A 403 -4.80 -5.22 1.43
CA ARG A 403 -3.81 -4.16 1.58
C ARG A 403 -2.68 -4.35 0.57
N ILE A 404 -2.14 -3.26 0.04
CA ILE A 404 -0.85 -3.24 -0.66
C ILE A 404 0.11 -2.38 0.19
N ARG A 405 1.38 -2.74 0.25
CA ARG A 405 2.48 -1.85 0.62
C ARG A 405 3.60 -2.03 -0.39
N ASP A 406 4.13 -0.91 -0.86
CA ASP A 406 5.37 -0.86 -1.64
C ASP A 406 6.50 -0.45 -0.67
N GLN A 407 7.66 -1.08 -0.79
CA GLN A 407 8.88 -0.60 -0.17
C GLN A 407 9.56 0.37 -1.15
N LEU A 408 10.12 1.47 -0.62
CA LEU A 408 10.68 2.61 -1.34
C LEU A 408 12.13 2.85 -0.91
#